data_AF-A0A183TLR2-F1
#
_entry.id   AF-A0A183TLR2-F1
#
_cell.length_a   1.000
_cell.length_b   1.000
_cell.length_c   1.000
_cell.angle_alpha   90.00
_cell.angle_beta   90.00
_cell.angle_gamma   90.00
#
_symmetry.space_group_name_H-M   'P 1'
#
loop_
_entity.id
_entity.type
_entity.pdbx_description
1 polymer ?
#
loop_
_entity_poly.entity_id
_entity_poly.type
_entity_poly.pdbx_seq_one_letter_code
_entity_poly.pdbx_strand_id
1 'polypeptide(L)'
;MKLAALVSGGKDSCFAICESIVHGHEIVALVNLKPCTIEASQVEIDSFMFQSVATEGVRYFAEAIEVPLFQANITGTAVCQSLSYHQSPSDEVEDLFNLLASVKKQIPDMEGVTSGAILSDYQRERVEQVCKRLHLSSFAFLWRRDQRELLMDIISSKLHAVIVKVSVAAIFS
;
A
#
# COMPACT_ATOMS: atom_id res chain seq x y z
N MET A 1 -8.68 -5.54 -15.56
CA MET A 1 -9.34 -4.39 -14.89
C MET A 1 -8.34 -3.27 -14.69
N LYS A 2 -8.81 -2.03 -14.58
CA LYS A 2 -7.97 -0.86 -14.29
C LYS A 2 -7.81 -0.65 -12.79
N LEU A 3 -6.57 -0.70 -12.29
CA LEU A 3 -6.25 -0.70 -10.86
C LEU A 3 -5.37 0.50 -10.47
N ALA A 4 -5.64 1.07 -9.29
CA ALA A 4 -4.65 1.89 -8.58
C ALA A 4 -3.79 1.01 -7.67
N ALA A 5 -2.47 1.23 -7.67
CA ALA A 5 -1.56 0.49 -6.80
C ALA A 5 -1.21 1.31 -5.56
N LEU A 6 -1.46 0.73 -4.38
CA LEU A 6 -0.94 1.27 -3.12
C LEU A 6 0.56 0.97 -3.04
N VAL A 7 1.36 2.03 -3.00
CA VAL A 7 2.82 1.93 -2.98
C VAL A 7 3.38 2.60 -1.73
N SER A 8 4.40 1.97 -1.15
CA SER A 8 5.21 2.53 -0.05
C SER A 8 6.66 2.82 -0.48
N GLY A 9 7.05 2.38 -1.68
CA GLY A 9 8.45 2.39 -2.12
C GLY A 9 9.22 1.10 -1.78
N GLY A 10 8.56 0.12 -1.14
CA GLY A 10 9.13 -1.18 -0.83
C GLY A 10 8.97 -2.22 -1.94
N LYS A 11 9.72 -3.33 -1.81
CA LYS A 11 9.69 -4.48 -2.73
C LYS A 11 8.28 -5.09 -2.89
N ASP A 12 7.47 -5.08 -1.84
CA ASP A 12 6.19 -5.79 -1.82
C ASP A 12 5.14 -5.04 -2.63
N SER A 13 5.11 -3.71 -2.53
CA SER A 13 4.28 -2.90 -3.41
C SER A 13 4.71 -2.99 -4.87
N CYS A 14 6.02 -3.09 -5.14
CA CYS A 14 6.51 -3.28 -6.51
C CYS A 14 6.10 -4.65 -7.06
N PHE A 15 6.26 -5.70 -6.27
CA PHE A 15 5.87 -7.04 -6.69
C PHE A 15 4.35 -7.18 -6.85
N ALA A 16 3.53 -6.49 -6.03
CA ALA A 16 2.09 -6.43 -6.22
C ALA A 16 1.68 -5.77 -7.54
N ILE A 17 2.44 -4.76 -8.01
CA ILE A 17 2.27 -4.20 -9.36
C ILE A 17 2.58 -5.25 -10.42
N CYS A 18 3.71 -5.96 -10.30
CA CYS A 18 4.07 -7.02 -11.24
C CYS A 18 3.00 -8.12 -11.31
N GLU A 19 2.53 -8.61 -10.17
CA GLU A 19 1.46 -9.61 -10.09
C GLU A 19 0.16 -9.11 -10.73
N SER A 20 -0.19 -7.84 -10.54
CA SER A 20 -1.37 -7.24 -11.17
C SER A 20 -1.27 -7.31 -12.70
N ILE A 21 -0.11 -6.97 -13.25
CA ILE A 21 0.14 -7.03 -14.71
C ILE A 21 0.10 -8.48 -15.20
N VAL A 22 0.72 -9.42 -14.48
CA VAL A 22 0.71 -10.86 -14.81
C VAL A 22 -0.71 -11.41 -14.88
N HIS A 23 -1.61 -10.96 -14.00
CA HIS A 23 -3.01 -11.36 -13.99
C HIS A 23 -3.89 -10.57 -14.99
N GLY A 24 -3.29 -9.79 -15.91
CA GLY A 24 -3.99 -9.06 -16.97
C GLY A 24 -4.68 -7.78 -16.50
N HIS A 25 -4.26 -7.22 -15.37
CA HIS A 25 -4.71 -5.90 -14.90
C HIS A 25 -3.80 -4.79 -15.42
N GLU A 26 -4.40 -3.62 -15.64
CA GLU A 26 -3.71 -2.40 -16.04
C GLU A 26 -3.54 -1.51 -14.81
N ILE A 27 -2.31 -1.07 -14.52
CA ILE A 27 -2.08 -0.07 -13.47
C ILE A 27 -2.31 1.31 -14.08
N VAL A 28 -3.26 2.06 -13.53
CA VAL A 28 -3.64 3.39 -14.03
C VAL A 28 -3.22 4.54 -13.12
N ALA A 29 -2.81 4.23 -11.89
CA ALA A 29 -2.34 5.19 -10.91
C ALA A 29 -1.50 4.53 -9.81
N LEU A 30 -0.55 5.28 -9.28
CA LEU A 30 0.10 4.98 -8.00
C LEU A 30 -0.50 5.86 -6.90
N VAL A 31 -0.69 5.27 -5.73
CA VAL A 31 -1.30 5.94 -4.58
C VAL A 31 -0.43 5.71 -3.35
N ASN A 32 -0.05 6.78 -2.67
CA ASN A 32 0.82 6.72 -1.50
C ASN A 32 0.41 7.74 -0.43
N LEU A 33 0.09 7.24 0.76
CA LEU A 33 -0.03 8.07 1.95
C LEU A 33 1.35 8.22 2.62
N LYS A 34 1.72 9.46 2.96
CA LYS A 34 3.00 9.77 3.61
C LYS A 34 2.81 10.42 4.98
N PRO A 35 3.68 10.17 5.97
CA PRO A 35 3.63 10.88 7.25
C PRO A 35 3.87 12.39 7.08
N CYS A 36 3.25 13.21 7.94
CA CYS A 36 3.50 14.66 7.98
C CYS A 36 4.87 14.95 8.67
N THR A 37 5.68 15.79 8.03
CA THR A 37 7.15 15.90 8.19
C THR A 37 7.69 16.54 9.47
N ILE A 38 6.89 16.77 10.52
CA ILE A 38 7.40 17.49 11.73
C ILE A 38 7.72 16.52 12.88
N GLU A 39 7.05 15.36 12.95
CA GLU A 39 7.27 14.31 13.97
C GLU A 39 7.24 12.93 13.32
N ALA A 40 7.92 12.78 12.16
CA ALA A 40 7.94 11.54 11.37
C ALA A 40 8.37 10.31 12.20
N SER A 41 9.14 10.50 13.28
CA SER A 41 9.51 9.43 14.21
C SER A 41 8.38 8.95 15.11
N GLN A 42 7.44 9.80 15.53
CA GLN A 42 6.29 9.37 16.35
C GLN A 42 5.16 8.82 15.47
N VAL A 43 4.91 9.43 14.30
CA VAL A 43 3.92 8.91 13.34
C VAL A 43 4.35 7.57 12.73
N GLU A 44 5.66 7.31 12.51
CA GLU A 44 6.15 5.96 12.15
C GLU A 44 5.88 4.91 13.23
N ILE A 45 5.94 5.31 14.51
CA ILE A 45 5.71 4.40 15.63
C ILE A 45 4.21 4.10 15.79
N ASP A 46 3.36 5.08 15.46
CA ASP A 46 1.91 5.00 15.68
C ASP A 46 1.09 4.55 14.45
N SER A 47 1.69 4.50 13.24
CA SER A 47 1.01 3.98 12.04
C SER A 47 1.28 2.48 11.83
N PHE A 48 0.23 1.67 11.94
CA PHE A 48 0.28 0.24 11.61
C PHE A 48 0.11 -0.02 10.10
N MET A 49 -0.34 0.99 9.35
CA MET A 49 -0.66 0.88 7.92
C MET A 49 0.46 1.36 6.99
N PHE A 50 1.13 2.47 7.32
CA PHE A 50 1.95 3.19 6.35
C PHE A 50 3.37 3.43 6.87
N GLN A 51 4.36 2.88 6.17
CA GLN A 51 5.79 3.07 6.48
C GLN A 51 6.37 4.18 5.61
N SER A 52 7.21 5.06 6.18
CA SER A 52 7.86 6.17 5.45
C SER A 52 9.13 5.79 4.69
N VAL A 53 9.57 4.53 4.78
CA VAL A 53 10.83 4.09 4.17
C VAL A 53 10.72 4.19 2.65
N ALA A 54 11.65 4.92 2.02
CA ALA A 54 11.72 5.10 0.57
C ALA A 54 10.56 5.87 -0.09
N THR A 55 9.88 6.76 0.65
CA THR A 55 8.86 7.66 0.06
C THR A 55 9.40 8.50 -1.11
N GLU A 56 10.69 8.87 -1.08
CA GLU A 56 11.35 9.54 -2.22
C GLU A 56 11.45 8.65 -3.46
N GLY A 57 11.57 7.33 -3.26
CA GLY A 57 11.63 6.32 -4.30
C GLY A 57 10.34 6.18 -5.10
N VAL A 58 9.19 6.44 -4.46
CA VAL A 58 7.85 6.29 -5.06
C VAL A 58 7.69 7.12 -6.33
N ARG A 59 8.32 8.30 -6.40
CA ARG A 59 8.29 9.14 -7.60
C ARG A 59 8.93 8.45 -8.80
N TYR A 60 10.06 7.77 -8.59
CA TYR A 60 10.72 7.03 -9.66
C TYR A 60 9.90 5.82 -10.13
N PHE A 61 9.10 5.19 -9.26
CA PHE A 61 8.14 4.17 -9.69
C PHE A 61 7.10 4.73 -10.66
N ALA A 62 6.55 5.91 -10.35
CA ALA A 62 5.56 6.56 -11.19
C ALA A 62 6.14 6.95 -12.55
N GLU A 63 7.37 7.50 -12.55
CA GLU A 63 8.12 7.83 -13.76
C GLU A 63 8.44 6.59 -14.60
N ALA A 64 8.86 5.49 -13.98
CA ALA A 64 9.23 4.26 -14.67
C ALA A 64 8.02 3.50 -15.27
N ILE A 65 6.85 3.60 -14.64
CA ILE A 65 5.62 2.93 -15.09
C ILE A 65 4.76 3.88 -15.95
N GLU A 66 5.15 5.16 -16.05
CA GLU A 66 4.45 6.21 -16.82
C GLU A 66 2.98 6.42 -16.41
N VAL A 67 2.71 6.37 -15.11
CA VAL A 67 1.37 6.55 -14.53
C VAL A 67 1.34 7.70 -13.52
N PRO A 68 0.19 8.38 -13.33
CA PRO A 68 0.06 9.45 -12.35
C PRO A 68 0.28 8.94 -10.92
N LEU A 69 0.98 9.74 -10.12
CA LEU A 69 1.18 9.52 -8.69
C LEU A 69 0.29 10.44 -7.87
N PHE A 70 -0.56 9.86 -7.03
CA PHE A 70 -1.39 10.57 -6.06
C PHE A 70 -0.83 10.39 -4.66
N GLN A 71 -0.52 11.51 -4.01
CA GLN A 71 -0.01 11.52 -2.65
C GLN A 71 -0.84 12.42 -1.75
N ALA A 72 -1.09 11.95 -0.53
CA ALA A 72 -1.64 12.77 0.55
C ALA A 72 -0.88 12.50 1.85
N ASN A 73 -0.96 13.45 2.77
CA ASN A 73 -0.40 13.30 4.10
C ASN A 73 -1.37 12.49 4.97
N ILE A 74 -0.83 11.64 5.83
CA ILE A 74 -1.58 11.03 6.92
C ILE A 74 -1.84 12.13 7.96
N THR A 75 -3.11 12.33 8.29
CA THR A 75 -3.59 13.30 9.28
C THR A 75 -4.30 12.63 10.45
N GLY A 76 -4.87 11.44 10.22
CA GLY A 76 -5.42 10.58 11.26
C GLY A 76 -4.35 9.82 12.04
N THR A 77 -4.80 9.12 13.07
CA THR A 77 -4.00 8.19 13.89
C THR A 77 -4.61 6.80 13.83
N ALA A 78 -3.90 5.75 14.25
CA ALA A 78 -4.46 4.41 14.33
C ALA A 78 -5.44 4.28 15.51
N VAL A 79 -6.68 4.78 15.33
CA VAL A 79 -7.72 4.81 16.36
C VAL A 79 -8.39 3.45 16.49
N CYS A 80 -8.81 2.88 15.36
CA CYS A 80 -9.35 1.53 15.30
C CYS A 80 -8.18 0.55 15.21
N GLN A 81 -7.86 -0.12 16.30
CA GLN A 81 -6.79 -1.12 16.35
C GLN A 81 -7.32 -2.57 16.31
N SER A 82 -8.64 -2.75 16.25
CA SER A 82 -9.26 -4.07 16.12
C SER A 82 -9.02 -4.69 14.74
N LEU A 83 -9.17 -6.01 14.65
CA LEU A 83 -9.13 -6.76 13.40
C LEU A 83 -10.23 -6.30 12.45
N SER A 84 -11.46 -6.17 12.95
CA SER A 84 -12.57 -5.56 12.21
C SER A 84 -12.44 -4.04 12.27
N TYR A 85 -12.48 -3.39 11.11
CA TYR A 85 -12.43 -1.94 11.05
C TYR A 85 -13.81 -1.31 11.28
N HIS A 86 -13.85 -0.27 12.11
CA HIS A 86 -15.00 0.60 12.29
C HIS A 86 -14.60 2.03 11.94
N GLN A 87 -15.44 2.72 11.17
CA GLN A 87 -15.18 4.09 10.74
C GLN A 87 -15.01 5.00 11.96
N SER A 88 -13.90 5.74 11.96
CA SER A 88 -13.60 6.76 12.95
C SER A 88 -13.05 7.99 12.22
N PRO A 89 -13.66 9.18 12.37
CA PRO A 89 -13.28 10.36 11.58
C PRO A 89 -11.82 10.80 11.70
N SER A 90 -11.14 10.43 12.80
CA SER A 90 -9.74 10.76 13.05
C SER A 90 -8.79 9.59 12.79
N ASP A 91 -9.24 8.58 12.05
CA ASP A 91 -8.47 7.37 11.75
C ASP A 91 -7.70 7.49 10.42
N GLU A 92 -6.47 6.99 10.38
CA GLU A 92 -5.62 6.99 9.18
C GLU A 92 -6.27 6.28 7.97
N VAL A 93 -7.21 5.37 8.19
CA VAL A 93 -7.96 4.70 7.12
C VAL A 93 -8.90 5.67 6.39
N GLU A 94 -9.38 6.72 7.03
CA GLU A 94 -10.19 7.76 6.38
C GLU A 94 -9.33 8.65 5.47
N ASP A 95 -8.05 8.85 5.78
CA ASP A 95 -7.12 9.52 4.85
C ASP A 95 -6.98 8.71 3.56
N LEU A 96 -6.91 7.37 3.67
CA LEU A 96 -6.86 6.47 2.51
C LEU A 96 -8.15 6.54 1.70
N PHE A 97 -9.31 6.55 2.38
CA PHE A 97 -10.60 6.73 1.73
C PHE A 97 -10.67 8.03 0.94
N ASN A 98 -10.28 9.14 1.56
CA ASN A 98 -10.30 10.46 0.93
C ASN A 98 -9.37 10.53 -0.29
N LEU A 99 -8.17 9.97 -0.16
CA LEU A 99 -7.21 9.90 -1.26
C LEU A 99 -7.78 9.07 -2.43
N LEU A 100 -8.23 7.85 -2.18
CA LEU A 100 -8.78 6.97 -3.22
C LEU A 100 -10.07 7.53 -3.85
N ALA A 101 -10.91 8.22 -3.09
CA ALA A 101 -12.06 8.94 -3.62
C ALA A 101 -11.64 10.03 -4.62
N SER A 102 -10.58 10.77 -4.29
CA SER A 102 -10.03 11.81 -5.18
C SER A 102 -9.42 11.21 -6.46
N VAL A 103 -8.77 10.04 -6.36
CA VAL A 103 -8.25 9.29 -7.51
C VAL A 103 -9.38 8.81 -8.39
N LYS A 104 -10.41 8.17 -7.81
CA LYS A 104 -11.59 7.70 -8.56
C LYS A 104 -12.31 8.83 -9.28
N LYS A 105 -12.35 10.03 -8.69
CA LYS A 105 -12.93 11.21 -9.35
C LYS A 105 -12.12 11.65 -10.58
N GLN A 106 -10.80 11.52 -10.53
CA GLN A 106 -9.89 11.89 -11.63
C GLN A 106 -9.74 10.77 -12.68
N ILE A 107 -9.93 9.52 -12.27
CA ILE A 107 -9.83 8.31 -13.10
C ILE A 107 -11.13 7.50 -12.90
N PRO A 108 -12.25 7.90 -13.55
CA PRO A 108 -13.57 7.33 -13.30
C PRO A 108 -13.71 5.86 -13.72
N ASP A 109 -12.84 5.39 -14.61
CA ASP A 109 -12.76 4.01 -15.09
C ASP A 109 -11.86 3.11 -14.22
N MET A 110 -11.35 3.62 -13.09
CA MET A 110 -10.68 2.81 -12.08
C MET A 110 -11.67 1.85 -11.41
N GLU A 111 -11.38 0.56 -11.46
CA GLU A 111 -12.29 -0.51 -11.00
C GLU A 111 -11.81 -1.15 -9.69
N GLY A 112 -10.55 -0.97 -9.32
CA GLY A 112 -10.00 -1.61 -8.12
C GLY A 112 -8.71 -1.02 -7.61
N VAL A 113 -8.24 -1.58 -6.51
CA VAL A 113 -7.01 -1.19 -5.81
C VAL A 113 -6.20 -2.45 -5.52
N THR A 114 -4.90 -2.43 -5.83
CA THR A 114 -3.96 -3.49 -5.46
C THR A 114 -3.07 -3.05 -4.31
N SER A 115 -2.75 -3.96 -3.39
CA SER A 115 -1.92 -3.69 -2.21
C SER A 115 -0.85 -4.77 -2.02
N GLY A 116 0.32 -4.36 -1.52
CA GLY A 116 1.43 -5.27 -1.18
C GLY A 116 1.33 -5.93 0.20
N ALA A 117 0.14 -6.02 0.80
CA ALA A 117 -0.03 -6.63 2.12
C ALA A 117 0.18 -8.16 2.04
N ILE A 118 1.17 -8.69 2.77
CA ILE A 118 1.53 -10.12 2.72
C ILE A 118 0.84 -10.92 3.82
N LEU A 119 1.05 -10.57 5.10
CA LEU A 119 0.54 -11.36 6.24
C LEU A 119 -0.45 -10.58 7.13
N SER A 120 -0.58 -9.28 6.90
CA SER A 120 -1.37 -8.43 7.79
C SER A 120 -2.85 -8.48 7.38
N ASP A 121 -3.63 -9.33 8.06
CA ASP A 121 -5.10 -9.33 7.97
C ASP A 121 -5.66 -7.93 8.33
N TYR A 122 -4.99 -7.22 9.25
CA TYR A 122 -5.28 -5.84 9.64
C TYR A 122 -5.22 -4.86 8.46
N GLN A 123 -4.15 -4.92 7.66
CA GLN A 123 -3.96 -4.03 6.50
C GLN A 123 -4.94 -4.36 5.38
N ARG A 124 -5.11 -5.66 5.09
CA ARG A 124 -6.02 -6.12 4.06
C ARG A 124 -7.46 -5.70 4.35
N GLU A 125 -7.95 -5.95 5.57
CA GLU A 125 -9.33 -5.62 5.96
C GLU A 125 -9.60 -4.11 5.77
N ARG A 126 -8.66 -3.24 6.16
CA ARG A 126 -8.82 -1.78 6.01
C ARG A 126 -8.91 -1.35 4.55
N VAL A 127 -8.04 -1.89 3.69
CA VAL A 127 -8.12 -1.62 2.25
C VAL A 127 -9.43 -2.14 1.67
N GLU A 128 -9.87 -3.34 2.06
CA GLU A 128 -11.15 -3.92 1.64
C GLU A 128 -12.36 -3.06 2.08
N GLN A 129 -12.36 -2.54 3.31
CA GLN A 129 -13.43 -1.66 3.80
C GLN A 129 -13.49 -0.34 3.03
N VAL A 130 -12.34 0.27 2.73
CA VAL A 130 -12.27 1.48 1.90
C VAL A 130 -12.77 1.18 0.48
N CYS A 131 -12.28 0.11 -0.14
CA CYS A 131 -12.68 -0.29 -1.49
C CYS A 131 -14.20 -0.57 -1.57
N LYS A 132 -14.75 -1.27 -0.57
CA LYS A 132 -16.19 -1.56 -0.48
C LYS A 132 -17.03 -0.28 -0.47
N ARG A 133 -16.63 0.72 0.34
CA ARG A 133 -17.33 2.02 0.41
C ARG A 133 -17.24 2.82 -0.90
N LEU A 134 -16.14 2.66 -1.63
CA LEU A 134 -15.91 3.33 -2.91
C LEU A 134 -16.45 2.53 -4.11
N HIS A 135 -17.05 1.36 -3.90
CA HIS A 135 -17.43 0.42 -4.98
C HIS A 135 -16.24 0.09 -5.89
N LEU A 136 -15.14 -0.36 -5.28
CA LEU A 136 -13.91 -0.81 -5.92
C LEU A 136 -13.61 -2.25 -5.50
N SER A 137 -12.95 -3.02 -6.36
CA SER A 137 -12.42 -4.34 -6.00
C SER A 137 -11.06 -4.20 -5.30
N SER A 138 -10.86 -4.92 -4.19
CA SER A 138 -9.57 -4.99 -3.48
C SER A 138 -8.79 -6.22 -3.95
N PHE A 139 -7.52 -6.03 -4.32
CA PHE A 139 -6.60 -7.08 -4.74
C PHE A 139 -5.41 -7.14 -3.79
N ALA A 140 -5.22 -8.30 -3.16
CA ALA A 140 -4.09 -8.57 -2.28
C ALA A 140 -3.40 -9.87 -2.73
N PHE A 141 -2.72 -9.80 -3.89
CA PHE A 141 -2.10 -10.97 -4.53
C PHE A 141 -1.06 -11.68 -3.66
N LEU A 142 -0.44 -10.94 -2.74
CA LEU A 142 0.63 -11.46 -1.88
C LEU A 142 0.08 -12.05 -0.58
N TRP A 143 -1.22 -11.89 -0.32
CA TRP A 143 -1.81 -12.24 0.95
C TRP A 143 -1.78 -13.74 1.22
N ARG A 144 -1.25 -14.12 2.39
CA ARG A 144 -1.07 -15.52 2.84
C ARG A 144 -0.23 -16.41 1.91
N ARG A 145 0.54 -15.81 0.99
CA ARG A 145 1.57 -16.55 0.26
C ARG A 145 2.71 -16.93 1.21
N ASP A 146 3.31 -18.09 0.98
CA ASP A 146 4.51 -18.48 1.72
C ASP A 146 5.63 -17.47 1.46
N GLN A 147 6.29 -16.98 2.52
CA GLN A 147 7.28 -15.92 2.41
C GLN A 147 8.53 -16.35 1.64
N ARG A 148 8.91 -17.63 1.75
CA ARG A 148 10.07 -18.16 1.04
C ARG A 148 9.75 -18.29 -0.44
N GLU A 149 8.59 -18.82 -0.78
CA GLU A 149 8.13 -18.89 -2.17
C GLU A 149 8.03 -17.49 -2.80
N LEU A 150 7.41 -16.55 -2.07
CA LEU A 150 7.30 -15.16 -2.52
C LEU A 150 8.67 -14.52 -2.79
N LEU A 151 9.64 -14.73 -1.89
CA LEU A 151 11.00 -14.22 -2.08
C LEU A 151 11.67 -14.88 -3.30
N MET A 152 11.49 -16.18 -3.49
CA MET A 152 12.03 -16.88 -4.66
C MET A 152 11.39 -16.38 -5.97
N ASP A 153 10.10 -16.07 -5.97
CA ASP A 153 9.41 -15.50 -7.12
C ASP A 153 9.87 -14.07 -7.41
N ILE A 154 10.11 -13.27 -6.38
CA ILE A 154 10.72 -11.94 -6.52
C ILE A 154 12.10 -12.07 -7.19
N ILE A 155 12.93 -13.01 -6.74
CA ILE A 155 14.26 -13.25 -7.34
C ILE A 155 14.12 -13.75 -8.78
N SER A 156 13.20 -14.68 -9.05
CA SER A 156 13.02 -15.28 -10.38
C SER A 156 12.45 -14.29 -11.41
N SER A 157 11.64 -13.32 -10.96
CA SER A 157 11.15 -12.20 -11.77
C SER A 157 12.24 -11.20 -12.20
N LYS A 158 13.49 -11.42 -11.75
CA LYS A 158 14.64 -10.53 -11.95
C LYS A 158 14.44 -9.15 -11.33
N LEU A 159 13.53 -9.02 -10.37
CA LEU A 159 13.38 -7.80 -9.60
C LEU A 159 14.64 -7.59 -8.75
N HIS A 160 15.36 -6.49 -9.01
CA HIS A 160 16.54 -6.14 -8.23
C HIS A 160 16.12 -5.41 -6.95
N ALA A 161 15.86 -6.18 -5.88
CA ALA A 161 15.50 -5.64 -4.58
C ALA A 161 16.75 -5.33 -3.74
N VAL A 162 16.83 -4.12 -3.18
CA VAL A 162 17.90 -3.69 -2.27
C VAL A 162 17.31 -3.49 -0.87
N ILE A 163 17.97 -4.02 0.16
CA ILE A 163 17.55 -3.83 1.56
C ILE A 163 17.86 -2.39 1.97
N VAL A 164 16.81 -1.62 2.27
CA VAL A 164 16.93 -0.19 2.64
C VAL A 164 16.72 0.08 4.13
N LYS A 165 16.04 -0.80 4.87
CA LYS A 165 15.86 -0.76 6.33
C LYS A 165 15.58 -2.16 6.84
N VAL A 166 16.09 -2.49 8.03
CA VAL A 166 15.72 -3.69 8.78
C VAL A 166 15.13 -3.23 10.11
N SER A 167 13.92 -3.71 10.44
CA SER A 167 13.33 -3.54 11.76
C SER A 167 12.94 -4.92 12.28
N VAL A 168 13.71 -5.44 13.22
CA VAL A 168 13.44 -6.70 13.90
C VAL A 168 13.78 -6.52 15.38
N ALA A 169 12.89 -6.92 16.28
CA ALA A 169 13.26 -7.09 17.67
C ALA A 169 14.14 -8.34 17.73
N ALA A 170 15.41 -8.19 18.15
CA ALA A 170 16.28 -9.32 18.37
C ALA A 170 15.63 -10.23 19.44
N ILE A 171 15.26 -11.45 19.07
CA ILE A 171 14.95 -12.50 20.04
C ILE A 171 16.31 -12.96 20.58
N PHE A 172 16.76 -12.32 21.66
CA PHE A 172 17.81 -12.91 22.50
C PHE A 172 17.17 -14.07 23.26
N SER A 173 17.55 -15.30 22.89
CA SER A 173 17.28 -16.53 23.65
C SER A 173 18.48 -16.86 24.52
#